data_AF-A0A3A0FB67-F1
#
_entry.id   AF-A0A3A0FB67-F1
#
_cell.length_a   1.000
_cell.length_b   1.000
_cell.length_c   1.000
_cell.angle_alpha   90.00
_cell.angle_beta   90.00
_cell.angle_gamma   90.00
#
_symmetry.space_group_name_H-M   'P 1'
#
loop_
_entity.id
_entity.type
_entity.pdbx_description
1 polymer ?
#
loop_
_entity_poly.entity_id
_entity_poly.type
_entity_poly.pdbx_seq_one_letter_code
_entity_poly.pdbx_strand_id
1 'polypeptide(L)' 'FYKEHPYLETPLKELTNKEPTENSRGLRLGNMVQLREVWAEEIEQALAGKKTAKEALDAAVSRGNQMLRQFERTVAK' A
#
# COMPACT_ATOMS: atom_id res chain seq x y z
N PHE A 1 -22.63 -23.71 -6.93
CA PHE A 1 -21.35 -23.17 -6.47
C PHE A 1 -21.49 -21.93 -5.57
N TYR A 2 -21.50 -20.68 -6.05
CA TYR A 2 -21.48 -19.51 -5.11
C TYR A 2 -22.73 -19.38 -4.22
N LYS A 3 -23.89 -19.89 -4.65
CA LYS A 3 -25.08 -20.00 -3.76
C LYS A 3 -24.84 -20.94 -2.56
N GLU A 4 -24.02 -21.97 -2.72
CA GLU A 4 -23.68 -22.96 -1.69
C GLU A 4 -22.43 -22.54 -0.89
N HIS A 5 -21.55 -21.74 -1.49
CA HIS A 5 -20.33 -21.21 -0.90
C HIS A 5 -20.24 -19.67 -1.04
N PRO A 6 -21.13 -18.91 -0.38
CA PRO A 6 -21.28 -17.47 -0.62
C PRO A 6 -20.03 -16.65 -0.26
N TYR A 7 -19.25 -17.11 0.72
CA TYR A 7 -18.01 -16.46 1.15
C TYR A 7 -16.91 -16.49 0.07
N LEU A 8 -16.95 -17.46 -0.85
CA LEU A 8 -16.00 -17.54 -1.97
C LEU A 8 -16.30 -16.52 -3.07
N GLU A 9 -17.49 -15.93 -3.09
CA GLU A 9 -17.85 -14.87 -4.03
C GLU A 9 -17.39 -13.49 -3.55
N THR A 10 -17.12 -13.32 -2.25
CA THR A 10 -16.75 -12.02 -1.64
C THR A 10 -15.53 -11.37 -2.32
N PRO A 11 -14.41 -12.06 -2.56
CA PRO A 11 -13.24 -11.43 -3.20
C PRO A 11 -13.55 -10.99 -4.64
N LEU A 12 -14.40 -11.74 -5.36
CA LEU A 12 -14.83 -11.36 -6.69
C LEU A 12 -15.66 -10.07 -6.65
N LYS A 13 -16.65 -10.02 -5.76
CA LYS A 13 -17.48 -8.82 -5.54
C LYS A 13 -16.64 -7.61 -5.14
N GLU A 14 -15.61 -7.79 -4.30
CA GLU A 14 -14.70 -6.72 -3.90
C GLU A 14 -13.88 -6.19 -5.09
N LEU A 15 -13.26 -7.09 -5.85
CA LEU A 15 -12.42 -6.73 -7.00
C LEU A 15 -13.22 -6.08 -8.14
N THR A 16 -14.50 -6.45 -8.30
CA THR A 16 -15.36 -5.93 -9.38
C THR A 16 -16.43 -4.95 -8.89
N ASN A 17 -16.31 -4.41 -7.67
CA ASN A 17 -17.33 -3.55 -7.08
C ASN A 17 -17.58 -2.26 -7.90
N LYS A 18 -16.51 -1.73 -8.53
CA LYS A 18 -16.55 -0.53 -9.39
C LYS A 18 -15.50 -0.64 -10.49
N GLU A 19 -15.73 0.07 -11.59
CA GLU A 19 -14.70 0.20 -12.63
C GLU A 19 -13.44 0.88 -12.08
N PRO A 20 -12.23 0.37 -12.38
CA PRO A 20 -11.00 1.00 -11.93
C PRO A 20 -10.79 2.39 -12.54
N THR A 21 -10.58 3.38 -11.67
CA THR A 21 -10.07 4.71 -12.05
C THR A 21 -8.60 4.63 -12.46
N GLU A 22 -8.04 5.72 -13.00
CA GLU A 22 -6.61 5.80 -13.31
C GLU A 22 -5.72 5.40 -12.13
N ASN A 23 -6.05 5.88 -10.92
CA ASN A 23 -5.26 5.65 -9.70
C ASN A 23 -5.64 4.39 -8.90
N SER A 24 -6.65 3.63 -9.33
CA SER A 24 -7.11 2.43 -8.62
C SER A 24 -6.90 1.13 -9.40
N ARG A 25 -6.13 1.16 -10.49
CA ARG A 25 -5.72 -0.03 -11.26
C ARG A 25 -4.61 -0.85 -10.62
N GLY A 26 -4.02 -0.33 -9.54
CA GLY A 26 -2.92 -0.93 -8.82
C GLY A 26 -1.79 0.05 -8.57
N LEU A 27 -0.81 -0.38 -7.77
CA LEU A 27 0.37 0.41 -7.42
C LEU A 27 1.57 -0.05 -8.25
N ARG A 28 2.27 0.89 -8.89
CA ARG A 28 3.49 0.62 -9.65
C ARG A 28 4.62 1.51 -9.13
N LEU A 29 5.26 1.04 -8.07
CA LEU A 29 6.35 1.73 -7.38
C LEU A 29 7.60 0.85 -7.38
N GLY A 30 8.75 1.46 -7.69
CA GLY A 30 10.04 0.78 -7.53
C GLY A 30 10.32 0.48 -6.06
N ASN A 31 10.95 -0.66 -5.77
CA ASN A 31 11.21 -1.12 -4.40
C ASN A 31 9.95 -1.29 -3.52
N MET A 32 8.82 -1.73 -4.11
CA MET A 32 7.54 -1.86 -3.39
C MET A 32 7.60 -2.76 -2.15
N VAL A 33 8.44 -3.82 -2.15
CA VAL A 33 8.56 -4.73 -1.01
C VAL A 33 9.13 -3.98 0.20
N GLN A 34 10.21 -3.23 0.01
CA GLN A 34 10.86 -2.44 1.06
C GLN A 34 9.98 -1.26 1.48
N LEU A 35 9.21 -0.67 0.55
CA LEU A 35 8.22 0.36 0.91
C LEU A 35 7.14 -0.17 1.85
N ARG A 36 6.73 -1.44 1.71
CA ARG A 36 5.77 -2.07 2.62
C ARG A 36 6.34 -2.27 4.02
N GLU A 37 7.63 -2.59 4.13
CA GLU A 37 8.30 -2.71 5.44
C GLU A 37 8.29 -1.37 6.18
N VAL A 38 8.69 -0.30 5.50
CA VAL A 38 8.64 1.07 6.06
C VAL A 38 7.23 1.44 6.51
N TRP A 39 6.23 1.17 5.68
CA TRP A 39 4.84 1.46 6.01
C TRP A 39 4.34 0.64 7.21
N ALA A 40 4.68 -0.65 7.27
CA ALA A 40 4.32 -1.52 8.39
C ALA A 40 4.94 -1.05 9.70
N GLU A 41 6.24 -0.71 9.71
CA GLU A 41 6.94 -0.17 10.88
C GLU A 41 6.22 1.08 11.42
N GLU A 42 5.88 2.03 10.54
CA GLU A 42 5.23 3.27 10.97
C GLU A 42 3.82 3.02 11.52
N ILE A 43 3.06 2.09 10.93
CA ILE A 43 1.76 1.66 11.48
C ILE A 43 1.95 1.02 12.85
N GLU A 44 2.94 0.15 13.03
CA GLU A 44 3.23 -0.49 14.32
C GLU A 44 3.56 0.55 15.39
N GLN A 45 4.33 1.59 15.06
CA GLN A 45 4.60 2.70 15.97
C GLN A 45 3.33 3.45 16.37
N ALA A 46 2.40 3.66 15.42
CA ALA A 46 1.12 4.29 15.71
C ALA A 46 0.23 3.41 16.61
N LEU A 47 0.13 2.11 16.30
CA LEU A 47 -0.65 1.15 17.07
C LEU A 47 -0.08 0.95 18.48
N ALA A 48 1.23 1.06 18.65
CA ALA A 48 1.90 1.03 19.94
C ALA A 48 1.79 2.35 20.73
N GLY A 49 1.11 3.38 20.19
CA GLY A 49 0.95 4.68 20.82
C GLY A 49 2.22 5.54 20.86
N LYS A 50 3.26 5.18 20.10
CA LYS A 50 4.53 5.90 20.03
C LYS A 50 4.50 7.08 19.06
N LYS A 51 3.58 7.06 18.10
CA LYS A 51 3.28 8.15 17.16
C LYS A 51 1.77 8.32 17.06
N THR A 52 1.31 9.52 16.75
CA THR A 52 -0.05 9.70 16.25
C THR A 52 -0.19 9.05 14.87
N ALA A 53 -1.42 8.72 14.47
CA ALA A 53 -1.69 8.18 13.13
C ALA A 53 -1.17 9.10 12.01
N LYS A 54 -1.29 10.42 12.20
CA LYS A 54 -0.78 11.40 11.24
C LYS A 54 0.74 11.37 11.14
N GLU A 55 1.44 11.40 12.27
CA GLU A 55 2.92 11.40 12.27
C GLU A 55 3.49 10.12 11.65
N ALA A 56 2.88 8.96 11.92
CA ALA A 56 3.28 7.71 11.31
C ALA A 56 3.11 7.72 9.78
N LEU A 57 1.96 8.17 9.29
CA LEU A 57 1.71 8.26 7.84
C LEU A 57 2.62 9.29 7.15
N ASP A 58 2.85 10.45 7.77
CA ASP A 58 3.77 11.47 7.25
C ASP A 58 5.21 10.93 7.19
N ALA A 59 5.64 10.18 8.21
CA ALA A 59 6.95 9.53 8.23
C ALA A 59 7.07 8.44 7.14
N ALA A 60 6.04 7.62 6.96
CA ALA A 60 6.00 6.60 5.90
C ALA A 60 6.11 7.23 4.51
N VAL A 61 5.41 8.35 4.26
CA VAL A 61 5.50 9.11 3.02
C VAL A 61 6.90 9.69 2.81
N SER A 62 7.47 10.33 3.84
CA SER A 62 8.81 10.92 3.75
C SER A 62 9.89 9.88 3.43
N ARG A 63 9.93 8.80 4.21
CA ARG A 63 10.87 7.67 4.02
C ARG A 63 10.64 7.00 2.67
N GLY A 64 9.38 6.76 2.30
CA GLY A 64 9.05 6.13 1.02
C GLY A 64 9.45 6.96 -0.19
N ASN A 65 9.24 8.28 -0.16
CA ASN A 65 9.63 9.18 -1.24
C ASN A 65 11.15 9.20 -1.46
N GLN A 66 11.95 9.11 -0.40
CA GLN A 66 13.41 8.99 -0.53
C GLN A 66 13.80 7.72 -1.28
N MET A 67 13.16 6.59 -0.97
CA MET A 67 13.39 5.31 -1.65
C MET A 67 12.98 5.35 -3.12
N LEU A 68 11.85 5.99 -3.44
CA LEU A 68 11.39 6.17 -4.81
C LEU A 68 12.37 6.99 -5.63
N ARG A 69 12.92 8.08 -5.07
CA ARG A 69 13.95 8.90 -5.74
C ARG A 69 15.27 8.15 -5.91
N GLN A 70 15.63 7.29 -4.95
CA GLN A 70 16.78 6.42 -5.11
C GLN A 70 16.55 5.42 -6.25
N PHE A 71 15.37 4.78 -6.31
CA PHE A 71 15.03 3.87 -7.39
C PHE A 71 15.05 4.56 -8.76
N GLU A 72 14.43 5.73 -8.89
CA GLU A 72 14.43 6.55 -10.11
C GLU A 72 15.86 6.75 -10.65
N ARG A 73 16.81 7.12 -9.77
CA ARG A 73 18.23 7.29 -10.14
C ARG A 73 18.91 6.00 -10.62
N THR A 74 18.47 4.83 -10.15
CA THR A 74 19.05 3.54 -10.57
C THR A 74 18.57 3.09 -11.95
N VAL A 75 17.37 3.51 -12.36
CA VAL A 75 16.76 3.08 -13.63
C VAL A 75 16.84 4.12 -14.74
N ALA A 76 17.06 5.40 -14.42
CA ALA A 76 17.12 6.51 -15.38
C ALA A 76 18.45 6.60 -16.17
N LYS A 77 19.02 5.47 -16.59
CA LYS A 77 20.19 5.45 -17.47
C LYS A 77 19.79 5.39 -18.94
#